data_AF-I4N2V5-F1
#
_entry.id   AF-I4N2V5-F1
#
_cell.length_a   1.000
_cell.length_b   1.000
_cell.length_c   1.000
_cell.angle_alpha   90.00
_cell.angle_beta   90.00
_cell.angle_gamma   90.00
#
_symmetry.space_group_name_H-M   'P 1'
#
loop_
_entity.id
_entity.type
_entity.pdbx_description
1 polymer ?
#
loop_
_entity_poly.entity_id
_entity_poly.type
_entity_poly.pdbx_seq_one_letter_code
_entity_poly.pdbx_strand_id
1 'polypeptide(L)'
;MNLLKNCLLAALLPVVCLDFALAAPTAEEAAQLGKNLTPLGAIKAGNADGTIPAWEGGLCKPVAGYKPKDPAGGWPYIDPWAAEKPRLVINAANMAQYADQLTEGTKVMLQRYPDTYRLDVYPTHRSACFPDYVYKNTIERVMSPKLSGTAPGVVGAHAQIPFPVPHDGFEAMWNSLLRYVPPYETFDFTQYVIDSAGNRSVSNGSTTQEERQYWDNNLPESTETTYWKTIATQSEPPSQAGTKNMRWQYVRMDLHDPQNWSYVPGQRRVRLAPEFTYDTVSTTSGVLFFDEINGFDGKMDKYDFKLLGRKEVYVPYNSYRRFLTPQDKAHGVHHILPEAQRWELHRVWVVEGTLKPGERHAQLKKKFYLDEDSWAILAYVGFDHQDKPNRYYEGPTFPAYDVSALRTNGIYDLYDLSTGKFTTQAVPGGRGIGHLVHEPWSANTYSPTGLAGRGVR
;
A
#
# COMPACT_ATOMS: atom_id res chain seq x y z
N MET A 1 -55.43 9.61 -58.14
CA MET A 1 -55.49 8.80 -56.91
C MET A 1 -54.14 8.10 -56.76
N ASN A 2 -53.38 8.53 -55.76
CA ASN A 2 -52.24 7.94 -55.03
C ASN A 2 -51.39 6.82 -55.66
N LEU A 3 -50.06 6.95 -55.54
CA LEU A 3 -49.30 6.21 -54.50
C LEU A 3 -47.86 6.74 -54.36
N LEU A 4 -47.49 6.95 -53.09
CA LEU A 4 -46.27 7.59 -52.58
C LEU A 4 -45.10 6.60 -52.46
N LYS A 5 -43.88 7.13 -52.64
CA LYS A 5 -42.58 6.46 -52.44
C LYS A 5 -42.13 6.53 -50.97
N ASN A 6 -41.63 5.41 -50.46
CA ASN A 6 -40.92 5.29 -49.18
C ASN A 6 -39.47 5.77 -49.31
N CYS A 7 -39.04 6.69 -48.45
CA CYS A 7 -37.63 6.92 -48.12
C CYS A 7 -37.46 6.87 -46.59
N LEU A 8 -36.64 5.93 -46.11
CA LEU A 8 -36.20 5.78 -44.72
C LEU A 8 -35.08 6.78 -44.44
N LEU A 9 -35.24 7.62 -43.41
CA LEU A 9 -34.15 8.38 -42.78
C LEU A 9 -33.72 7.68 -41.49
N ALA A 10 -32.44 7.29 -41.41
CA ALA A 10 -31.79 6.83 -40.20
C ALA A 10 -31.37 8.05 -39.35
N ALA A 11 -31.82 8.10 -38.09
CA ALA A 11 -31.40 9.13 -37.13
C ALA A 11 -30.19 8.62 -36.32
N LEU A 12 -29.03 9.23 -36.52
CA LEU A 12 -27.89 9.09 -35.60
C LEU A 12 -28.17 9.94 -34.35
N LEU A 13 -28.24 9.29 -33.18
CA LEU A 13 -28.22 9.94 -31.88
C LEU A 13 -26.77 10.23 -31.48
N PRO A 14 -26.41 11.48 -31.11
CA PRO A 14 -25.09 11.77 -30.58
C PRO A 14 -24.99 11.25 -29.14
N VAL A 15 -23.98 10.42 -28.87
CA VAL A 15 -23.59 10.03 -27.52
C VAL A 15 -22.97 11.24 -26.86
N VAL A 16 -23.69 11.85 -25.91
CA VAL A 16 -23.15 12.89 -25.03
C VAL A 16 -22.30 12.19 -23.98
N CYS A 17 -20.97 12.26 -24.12
CA CYS A 17 -20.05 11.96 -23.02
C CYS A 17 -20.23 13.05 -21.95
N LEU A 18 -20.91 12.71 -20.85
CA LEU A 18 -20.93 13.52 -19.65
C LEU A 18 -19.58 13.37 -18.95
N ASP A 19 -18.73 14.39 -19.05
CA ASP A 19 -17.60 14.56 -18.14
C ASP A 19 -18.19 14.77 -16.73
N PHE A 20 -18.12 13.74 -15.89
CA PHE A 20 -18.32 13.90 -14.45
C PHE A 20 -17.12 14.67 -13.90
N ALA A 21 -17.18 16.00 -13.98
CA ALA A 21 -16.30 16.86 -13.21
C ALA A 21 -16.62 16.64 -11.73
N LEU A 22 -15.88 15.73 -11.09
CA LEU A 22 -15.89 15.60 -9.64
C LEU A 22 -15.39 16.93 -9.05
N ALA A 23 -16.21 17.49 -8.17
CA ALA A 23 -15.95 18.80 -7.61
C ALA A 23 -14.77 18.72 -6.63
N ALA A 24 -13.87 19.71 -6.67
CA ALA A 24 -12.92 19.91 -5.57
C ALA A 24 -13.66 20.01 -4.22
N PRO A 25 -13.01 19.71 -3.08
CA PRO A 25 -13.60 19.93 -1.76
C PRO A 25 -14.21 21.32 -1.66
N THR A 26 -15.37 21.41 -1.04
CA THR A 26 -16.00 22.69 -0.69
C THR A 26 -15.15 23.41 0.36
N ALA A 27 -15.29 24.73 0.44
CA ALA A 27 -14.59 25.51 1.47
C ALA A 27 -14.98 25.06 2.89
N GLU A 28 -16.23 24.62 3.06
CA GLU A 28 -16.77 24.08 4.30
C GLU A 28 -16.12 22.76 4.70
N GLU A 29 -15.91 21.84 3.74
CA GLU A 29 -15.20 20.57 3.95
C GLU A 29 -13.73 20.82 4.29
N ALA A 30 -13.05 21.67 3.52
CA ALA A 30 -11.67 22.06 3.78
C ALA A 30 -11.50 22.68 5.18
N ALA A 31 -12.45 23.51 5.61
CA ALA A 31 -12.45 24.14 6.93
C ALA A 31 -12.62 23.18 8.11
N GLN A 32 -12.96 21.90 7.87
CA GLN A 32 -13.00 20.86 8.90
C GLN A 32 -11.62 20.30 9.25
N LEU A 33 -10.62 20.41 8.34
CA LEU A 33 -9.26 19.93 8.59
C LEU A 33 -8.61 20.71 9.74
N GLY A 34 -8.04 19.97 10.69
CA GLY A 34 -7.48 20.52 11.93
C GLY A 34 -8.51 20.81 13.03
N LYS A 35 -9.81 20.85 12.71
CA LYS A 35 -10.92 21.00 13.67
C LYS A 35 -11.49 19.62 14.04
N ASN A 36 -12.51 19.20 13.30
CA ASN A 36 -13.21 17.93 13.49
C ASN A 36 -12.50 16.78 12.77
N LEU A 37 -11.77 17.10 11.71
CA LEU A 37 -10.87 16.18 11.04
C LEU A 37 -9.42 16.42 11.49
N THR A 38 -8.60 15.38 11.48
CA THR A 38 -7.14 15.52 11.54
C THR A 38 -6.66 16.29 10.30
N PRO A 39 -5.43 16.81 10.30
CA PRO A 39 -4.90 17.49 9.11
C PRO A 39 -4.91 16.63 7.83
N LEU A 40 -4.93 15.30 7.96
CA LEU A 40 -4.95 14.36 6.83
C LEU A 40 -6.34 13.79 6.51
N GLY A 41 -7.40 14.28 7.17
CA GLY A 41 -8.77 13.93 6.82
C GLY A 41 -9.46 12.87 7.69
N ALA A 42 -8.79 12.35 8.71
CA ALA A 42 -9.39 11.38 9.63
C ALA A 42 -10.34 12.04 10.62
N ILE A 43 -11.42 11.39 11.06
CA ILE A 43 -12.24 11.92 12.15
C ILE A 43 -11.40 11.99 13.43
N LYS A 44 -11.32 13.18 14.05
CA LYS A 44 -10.45 13.44 15.20
C LYS A 44 -10.96 12.79 16.49
N ALA A 45 -12.28 12.80 16.71
CA ALA A 45 -12.91 12.18 17.87
C ALA A 45 -12.69 10.65 17.89
N GLY A 46 -12.82 10.03 19.07
CA GLY A 46 -12.90 8.57 19.20
C GLY A 46 -14.26 8.04 18.73
N ASN A 47 -14.42 6.72 18.68
CA ASN A 47 -15.72 6.12 18.37
C ASN A 47 -16.64 6.07 19.60
N ALA A 48 -17.94 5.87 19.36
CA ALA A 48 -18.94 5.89 20.43
C ALA A 48 -18.72 4.78 21.48
N ASP A 49 -18.22 3.62 21.05
CA ASP A 49 -17.96 2.46 21.92
C ASP A 49 -16.67 2.59 22.75
N GLY A 50 -15.88 3.66 22.52
CA GLY A 50 -14.61 3.89 23.22
C GLY A 50 -13.50 2.90 22.87
N THR A 51 -13.71 2.04 21.86
CA THR A 51 -12.73 1.06 21.38
C THR A 51 -11.67 1.68 20.46
N ILE A 52 -11.98 2.82 19.85
CA ILE A 52 -11.03 3.65 19.07
C ILE A 52 -10.90 4.99 19.79
N PRO A 53 -9.70 5.35 20.29
CA PRO A 53 -9.51 6.61 21.02
C PRO A 53 -9.56 7.83 20.09
N ALA A 54 -9.64 9.02 20.68
CA ALA A 54 -9.43 10.26 19.95
C ALA A 54 -7.99 10.35 19.42
N TRP A 55 -7.79 11.10 18.33
CA TRP A 55 -6.46 11.36 17.81
C TRP A 55 -5.75 12.42 18.66
N GLU A 56 -4.59 12.07 19.20
CA GLU A 56 -3.80 12.94 20.08
C GLU A 56 -2.43 13.32 19.47
N GLY A 57 -2.21 13.06 18.17
CA GLY A 57 -0.97 13.41 17.48
C GLY A 57 -0.08 12.23 17.09
N GLY A 58 -0.44 11.01 17.49
CA GLY A 58 0.31 9.79 17.18
C GLY A 58 1.66 9.67 17.90
N LEU A 59 2.51 8.74 17.47
CA LEU A 59 3.80 8.42 18.09
C LEU A 59 4.98 8.93 17.24
N CYS A 60 5.36 10.20 17.44
CA CYS A 60 6.41 10.88 16.64
C CYS A 60 7.77 10.97 17.29
N LYS A 61 7.99 10.31 18.42
CA LYS A 61 9.26 10.40 19.16
C LYS A 61 9.73 9.04 19.61
N PRO A 62 11.05 8.80 19.59
CA PRO A 62 11.63 7.62 20.18
C PRO A 62 11.14 7.36 21.60
N VAL A 63 10.70 6.13 21.82
CA VAL A 63 10.33 5.62 23.13
C VAL A 63 11.58 5.41 23.98
N ALA A 64 11.41 5.42 25.31
CA ALA A 64 12.53 5.24 26.23
C ALA A 64 13.26 3.92 25.95
N GLY A 65 14.59 3.99 25.84
CA GLY A 65 15.45 2.84 25.62
C GLY A 65 15.72 2.46 24.16
N TYR A 66 15.10 3.13 23.18
CA TYR A 66 15.36 2.89 21.76
C TYR A 66 16.85 3.07 21.42
N LYS A 67 17.43 2.04 20.80
CA LYS A 67 18.84 1.97 20.41
C LYS A 67 18.95 1.27 19.04
N PRO A 68 18.87 2.03 17.94
CA PRO A 68 19.06 1.45 16.61
C PRO A 68 20.49 0.94 16.44
N LYS A 69 20.68 -0.01 15.52
CA LYS A 69 22.01 -0.51 15.16
C LYS A 69 22.82 0.52 14.38
N ASP A 70 22.13 1.30 13.55
CA ASP A 70 22.74 2.38 12.78
C ASP A 70 22.53 3.73 13.50
N PRO A 71 23.56 4.57 13.62
CA PRO A 71 23.41 5.91 14.18
C PRO A 71 22.41 6.82 13.44
N ALA A 72 22.11 6.53 12.17
CA ALA A 72 21.12 7.24 11.38
C ALA A 72 19.67 6.85 11.72
N GLY A 73 19.45 5.87 12.60
CA GLY A 73 18.13 5.40 13.00
C GLY A 73 17.80 3.99 12.51
N GLY A 74 16.52 3.69 12.38
CA GLY A 74 16.02 2.41 11.88
C GLY A 74 16.03 1.27 12.89
N TRP A 75 16.39 0.07 12.43
CA TRP A 75 16.16 -1.16 13.18
C TRP A 75 17.20 -1.39 14.31
N PRO A 76 16.85 -2.03 15.44
CA PRO A 76 15.52 -2.46 15.87
C PRO A 76 14.73 -1.39 16.62
N TYR A 77 13.43 -1.37 16.37
CA TYR A 77 12.47 -0.60 17.15
C TYR A 77 12.09 -1.31 18.46
N ILE A 78 11.73 -0.54 19.48
CA ILE A 78 11.11 -1.06 20.71
C ILE A 78 9.60 -0.94 20.56
N ASP A 79 8.89 -2.03 20.84
CA ASP A 79 7.44 -2.04 20.94
C ASP A 79 6.99 -1.37 22.25
N PRO A 80 6.35 -0.17 22.22
CA PRO A 80 5.86 0.48 23.42
C PRO A 80 4.70 -0.27 24.09
N TRP A 81 4.06 -1.20 23.39
CA TRP A 81 2.90 -1.95 23.84
C TRP A 81 3.20 -3.44 24.05
N ALA A 82 4.47 -3.82 24.17
CA ALA A 82 4.91 -5.21 24.30
C ALA A 82 4.25 -5.98 25.47
N ALA A 83 3.91 -5.27 26.55
CA ALA A 83 3.31 -5.84 27.76
C ALA A 83 1.77 -5.97 27.71
N GLU A 84 1.12 -5.42 26.68
CA GLU A 84 -0.33 -5.51 26.55
C GLU A 84 -0.77 -6.96 26.28
N LYS A 85 -2.00 -7.26 26.69
CA LYS A 85 -2.66 -8.55 26.45
C LYS A 85 -3.84 -8.36 25.49
N PRO A 86 -4.23 -9.39 24.71
CA PRO A 86 -5.45 -9.31 23.92
C PRO A 86 -6.65 -9.04 24.83
N ARG A 87 -7.50 -8.10 24.41
CA ARG A 87 -8.80 -7.81 25.03
C ARG A 87 -9.92 -8.69 24.45
N LEU A 88 -9.68 -9.25 23.26
CA LEU A 88 -10.62 -10.07 22.51
C LEU A 88 -9.83 -11.05 21.64
N VAL A 89 -10.37 -12.25 21.46
CA VAL A 89 -9.88 -13.21 20.46
C VAL A 89 -11.03 -13.51 19.51
N ILE A 90 -10.84 -13.26 18.21
CA ILE A 90 -11.80 -13.60 17.17
C ILE A 90 -11.32 -14.86 16.44
N ASN A 91 -12.16 -15.89 16.42
CA ASN A 91 -11.90 -17.16 15.76
C ASN A 91 -13.14 -17.60 14.95
N ALA A 92 -13.08 -18.76 14.29
CA ALA A 92 -14.21 -19.25 13.49
C ALA A 92 -15.53 -19.38 14.29
N ALA A 93 -15.46 -19.69 15.58
CA ALA A 93 -16.63 -19.92 16.42
C ALA A 93 -17.40 -18.64 16.77
N ASN A 94 -16.72 -17.49 16.88
CA ASN A 94 -17.35 -16.20 17.19
C ASN A 94 -17.30 -15.18 16.05
N MET A 95 -16.68 -15.51 14.91
CA MET A 95 -16.55 -14.63 13.74
C MET A 95 -17.87 -13.95 13.33
N ALA A 96 -18.99 -14.67 13.42
CA ALA A 96 -20.31 -14.14 13.05
C ALA A 96 -20.70 -12.89 13.89
N GLN A 97 -20.24 -12.80 15.14
CA GLN A 97 -20.50 -11.65 16.02
C GLN A 97 -19.76 -10.38 15.58
N TYR A 98 -18.67 -10.54 14.85
CA TYR A 98 -17.79 -9.45 14.40
C TYR A 98 -17.78 -9.31 12.87
N ALA A 99 -18.71 -9.96 12.17
CA ALA A 99 -18.67 -10.08 10.72
C ALA A 99 -18.60 -8.73 9.99
N ASP A 100 -19.22 -7.69 10.56
CA ASP A 100 -19.14 -6.35 9.98
C ASP A 100 -17.78 -5.68 10.19
N GLN A 101 -16.98 -6.08 11.16
CA GLN A 101 -15.64 -5.52 11.41
C GLN A 101 -14.51 -6.35 10.79
N LEU A 102 -14.84 -7.36 9.98
CA LEU A 102 -13.87 -8.24 9.33
C LEU A 102 -13.87 -8.03 7.81
N THR A 103 -12.68 -8.02 7.22
CA THR A 103 -12.53 -8.06 5.76
C THR A 103 -12.99 -9.41 5.22
N GLU A 104 -13.35 -9.46 3.95
CA GLU A 104 -13.73 -10.71 3.28
C GLU A 104 -12.57 -11.72 3.29
N GLY A 105 -11.33 -11.26 3.13
CA GLY A 105 -10.14 -12.10 3.24
C GLY A 105 -9.98 -12.70 4.64
N THR A 106 -10.12 -11.88 5.69
CA THR A 106 -10.07 -12.35 7.09
C THR A 106 -11.14 -13.40 7.38
N LYS A 107 -12.37 -13.21 6.86
CA LYS A 107 -13.46 -14.20 7.00
C LYS A 107 -13.10 -15.52 6.34
N VAL A 108 -12.54 -15.50 5.14
CA VAL A 108 -12.08 -16.71 4.45
C VAL A 108 -10.98 -17.42 5.25
N MET A 109 -10.02 -16.69 5.80
CA MET A 109 -8.93 -17.28 6.61
C MET A 109 -9.46 -17.95 7.88
N LEU A 110 -10.36 -17.30 8.61
CA LEU A 110 -11.01 -17.87 9.80
C LEU A 110 -11.82 -19.12 9.47
N GLN A 111 -12.58 -19.11 8.36
CA GLN A 111 -13.37 -20.27 7.93
C GLN A 111 -12.51 -21.44 7.47
N ARG A 112 -11.41 -21.15 6.76
CA ARG A 112 -10.55 -22.18 6.16
C ARG A 112 -9.61 -22.82 7.17
N TYR A 113 -9.16 -22.06 8.16
CA TYR A 113 -8.18 -22.49 9.15
C TYR A 113 -8.69 -22.30 10.58
N PRO A 114 -9.84 -22.91 10.96
CA PRO A 114 -10.52 -22.64 12.23
C PRO A 114 -9.71 -23.03 13.46
N ASP A 115 -8.80 -24.00 13.32
CA ASP A 115 -8.00 -24.53 14.43
C ASP A 115 -6.69 -23.74 14.65
N THR A 116 -6.21 -23.02 13.64
CA THR A 116 -4.87 -22.39 13.66
C THR A 116 -4.89 -20.89 13.46
N TYR A 117 -5.91 -20.33 12.79
CA TYR A 117 -6.04 -18.90 12.54
C TYR A 117 -7.03 -18.26 13.51
N ARG A 118 -6.60 -17.14 14.10
CA ARG A 118 -7.41 -16.29 14.98
C ARG A 118 -6.82 -14.89 14.99
N LEU A 119 -7.63 -13.90 15.38
CA LEU A 119 -7.20 -12.54 15.60
C LEU A 119 -7.07 -12.32 17.10
N ASP A 120 -5.85 -12.12 17.58
CA ASP A 120 -5.58 -11.65 18.93
C ASP A 120 -5.69 -10.11 18.92
N VAL A 121 -6.82 -9.59 19.41
CA VAL A 121 -7.20 -8.17 19.33
C VAL A 121 -6.75 -7.41 20.58
N TYR A 122 -6.02 -6.33 20.38
CA TYR A 122 -5.44 -5.48 21.42
C TYR A 122 -6.20 -4.14 21.56
N PRO A 123 -5.90 -3.34 22.61
CA PRO A 123 -6.30 -1.93 22.65
C PRO A 123 -5.83 -1.18 21.41
N THR A 124 -6.70 -0.35 20.84
CA THR A 124 -6.36 0.46 19.66
C THR A 124 -5.52 1.66 20.07
N HIS A 125 -4.40 1.89 19.36
CA HIS A 125 -3.61 3.12 19.46
C HIS A 125 -3.51 3.79 18.10
N ARG A 126 -4.02 5.03 17.98
CA ARG A 126 -3.91 5.86 16.77
C ARG A 126 -2.53 6.48 16.68
N SER A 127 -1.56 5.67 16.27
CA SER A 127 -0.13 5.94 16.41
C SER A 127 0.51 6.57 15.18
N ALA A 128 -0.18 6.57 14.03
CA ALA A 128 0.31 7.20 12.82
C ALA A 128 0.57 8.69 13.04
N CYS A 129 1.73 9.13 12.57
CA CYS A 129 2.12 10.51 12.68
C CYS A 129 3.18 10.88 11.64
N PHE A 130 3.30 12.18 11.39
CA PHE A 130 4.03 12.75 10.25
C PHE A 130 4.71 14.08 10.62
N PRO A 131 5.74 14.52 9.89
CA PRO A 131 6.36 15.82 10.12
C PRO A 131 5.37 16.97 9.92
N ASP A 132 5.55 18.06 10.67
CA ASP A 132 4.63 19.21 10.69
C ASP A 132 4.35 19.80 9.30
N TYR A 133 5.34 19.80 8.40
CA TYR A 133 5.17 20.32 7.05
C TYR A 133 4.15 19.52 6.24
N VAL A 134 4.01 18.21 6.49
CA VAL A 134 3.03 17.36 5.80
C VAL A 134 1.62 17.82 6.15
N TYR A 135 1.36 18.02 7.44
CA TYR A 135 0.09 18.53 7.94
C TYR A 135 -0.20 19.94 7.45
N LYS A 136 0.79 20.83 7.55
CA LYS A 136 0.67 22.22 7.13
C LYS A 136 0.39 22.35 5.63
N ASN A 137 1.19 21.70 4.79
CA ASN A 137 1.02 21.73 3.34
C ASN A 137 -0.34 21.17 2.94
N THR A 138 -0.79 20.07 3.56
CA THR A 138 -2.09 19.47 3.28
C THR A 138 -3.23 20.43 3.57
N ILE A 139 -3.24 21.11 4.72
CA ILE A 139 -4.28 22.10 5.06
C ILE A 139 -4.22 23.31 4.12
N GLU A 140 -3.04 23.88 3.91
CA GLU A 140 -2.87 25.12 3.14
C GLU A 140 -3.19 24.95 1.64
N ARG A 141 -3.05 23.74 1.11
CA ARG A 141 -3.11 23.45 -0.32
C ARG A 141 -4.24 22.51 -0.71
N VAL A 142 -5.18 22.19 0.19
CA VAL A 142 -6.27 21.23 -0.02
C VAL A 142 -7.16 21.53 -1.23
N MET A 143 -7.27 22.80 -1.63
CA MET A 143 -8.15 23.24 -2.72
C MET A 143 -7.52 23.13 -4.12
N SER A 144 -6.21 22.86 -4.20
CA SER A 144 -5.45 22.87 -5.45
C SER A 144 -5.53 21.55 -6.26
N PRO A 145 -5.46 20.37 -5.64
CA PRO A 145 -5.36 19.10 -6.34
C PRO A 145 -6.59 18.75 -7.17
N LYS A 146 -6.36 18.14 -8.33
CA LYS A 146 -7.42 17.58 -9.20
C LYS A 146 -6.93 16.32 -9.89
N LEU A 147 -7.86 15.43 -10.21
CA LEU A 147 -7.61 14.32 -11.12
C LEU A 147 -7.57 14.81 -12.57
N SER A 148 -6.70 14.21 -13.39
CA SER A 148 -6.55 14.53 -14.82
C SER A 148 -6.40 13.28 -15.66
N GLY A 149 -7.12 13.21 -16.77
CA GLY A 149 -7.04 12.10 -17.74
C GLY A 149 -7.87 10.87 -17.37
N THR A 150 -7.90 9.89 -18.28
CA THR A 150 -8.73 8.68 -18.18
C THR A 150 -8.12 7.58 -17.30
N ALA A 151 -6.80 7.58 -17.19
CA ALA A 151 -6.01 6.89 -16.19
C ALA A 151 -5.55 7.94 -15.19
N PRO A 152 -6.42 8.36 -14.25
CA PRO A 152 -6.31 9.68 -13.66
C PRO A 152 -4.94 9.86 -13.00
N GLY A 153 -4.18 10.85 -13.45
CA GLY A 153 -3.04 11.43 -12.74
C GLY A 153 -3.48 12.56 -11.80
N VAL A 154 -2.58 13.08 -10.97
CA VAL A 154 -2.85 14.23 -10.10
C VAL A 154 -2.16 15.49 -10.63
N VAL A 155 -2.85 16.62 -10.62
CA VAL A 155 -2.30 17.95 -10.91
C VAL A 155 -2.52 18.89 -9.74
N GLY A 156 -1.66 19.90 -9.57
CA GLY A 156 -1.81 20.92 -8.53
C GLY A 156 -1.53 20.40 -7.12
N ALA A 157 -0.72 19.36 -6.99
CA ALA A 157 -0.38 18.73 -5.73
C ALA A 157 1.13 18.44 -5.67
N HIS A 158 1.77 18.82 -4.56
CA HIS A 158 3.15 18.47 -4.26
C HIS A 158 3.39 18.53 -2.75
N ALA A 159 4.11 17.55 -2.22
CA ALA A 159 4.45 17.43 -0.81
C ALA A 159 3.26 17.66 0.15
N GLN A 160 2.12 17.03 -0.16
CA GLN A 160 0.87 17.06 0.62
C GLN A 160 0.10 15.76 0.44
N ILE A 161 -0.91 15.50 1.26
CA ILE A 161 -1.95 14.54 0.88
C ILE A 161 -2.92 15.26 -0.07
N PRO A 162 -3.17 14.76 -1.29
CA PRO A 162 -3.90 15.54 -2.29
C PRO A 162 -5.40 15.66 -1.99
N PHE A 163 -6.06 14.61 -1.51
CA PHE A 163 -7.50 14.56 -1.34
C PHE A 163 -7.91 14.13 0.08
N PRO A 164 -7.53 14.85 1.14
CA PRO A 164 -7.82 14.44 2.52
C PRO A 164 -9.33 14.29 2.81
N VAL A 165 -10.19 14.91 2.00
CA VAL A 165 -11.64 14.66 1.98
C VAL A 165 -12.00 14.12 0.60
N PRO A 166 -11.85 12.81 0.33
CA PRO A 166 -12.06 12.27 -1.00
C PRO A 166 -13.56 12.15 -1.31
N HIS A 167 -13.92 12.41 -2.56
CA HIS A 167 -15.28 12.28 -3.08
C HIS A 167 -15.48 11.02 -3.92
N ASP A 168 -14.40 10.41 -4.41
CA ASP A 168 -14.45 9.17 -5.18
C ASP A 168 -13.35 8.16 -4.79
N GLY A 169 -13.36 7.00 -5.45
CA GLY A 169 -12.37 5.96 -5.18
C GLY A 169 -10.98 6.28 -5.74
N PHE A 170 -10.88 7.04 -6.83
CA PHE A 170 -9.60 7.39 -7.44
C PHE A 170 -8.80 8.36 -6.56
N GLU A 171 -9.47 9.37 -5.99
CA GLU A 171 -8.90 10.31 -5.03
C GLU A 171 -8.37 9.60 -3.78
N ALA A 172 -9.17 8.69 -3.22
CA ALA A 172 -8.78 7.89 -2.06
C ALA A 172 -7.56 6.99 -2.37
N MET A 173 -7.54 6.33 -3.53
CA MET A 173 -6.39 5.53 -3.96
C MET A 173 -5.14 6.37 -4.21
N TRP A 174 -5.29 7.58 -4.77
CA TRP A 174 -4.16 8.51 -4.93
C TRP A 174 -3.57 8.95 -3.60
N ASN A 175 -4.38 9.17 -2.55
CA ASN A 175 -3.85 9.41 -1.22
C ASN A 175 -2.98 8.24 -0.72
N SER A 176 -3.35 6.99 -1.02
CA SER A 176 -2.54 5.83 -0.64
C SER A 176 -1.22 5.71 -1.40
N LEU A 177 -1.24 6.00 -2.71
CA LEU A 177 -0.03 6.02 -3.54
C LEU A 177 0.90 7.18 -3.17
N LEU A 178 0.32 8.33 -2.79
CA LEU A 178 1.03 9.55 -2.41
C LEU A 178 1.16 9.72 -0.90
N ARG A 179 0.85 8.71 -0.08
CA ARG A 179 0.98 8.81 1.38
C ARG A 179 2.39 9.18 1.79
N TYR A 180 2.52 9.80 2.95
CA TYR A 180 3.84 10.22 3.40
C TYR A 180 4.74 9.05 3.74
N VAL A 181 5.92 9.07 3.12
CA VAL A 181 7.14 8.36 3.53
C VAL A 181 8.31 9.32 3.30
N PRO A 182 9.45 9.16 4.01
CA PRO A 182 10.60 10.02 3.77
C PRO A 182 11.06 10.03 2.30
N PRO A 183 11.54 11.18 1.76
CA PRO A 183 11.79 11.30 0.32
C PRO A 183 12.87 10.38 -0.25
N TYR A 184 13.85 10.00 0.56
CA TYR A 184 15.01 9.23 0.15
C TYR A 184 15.33 8.20 1.22
N GLU A 185 15.14 6.92 0.91
CA GLU A 185 15.36 5.84 1.87
C GLU A 185 16.08 4.63 1.29
N THR A 186 16.90 3.99 2.11
CA THR A 186 17.37 2.62 1.85
C THR A 186 16.75 1.70 2.87
N PHE A 187 16.28 0.54 2.44
CA PHE A 187 15.88 -0.53 3.34
C PHE A 187 16.20 -1.90 2.79
N ASP A 188 16.30 -2.87 3.68
CA ASP A 188 16.54 -4.25 3.33
C ASP A 188 15.34 -5.14 3.71
N PHE A 189 15.09 -6.15 2.89
CA PHE A 189 14.02 -7.11 3.14
C PHE A 189 14.39 -8.51 2.64
N THR A 190 13.79 -9.51 3.27
CA THR A 190 13.76 -10.88 2.79
C THR A 190 12.32 -11.25 2.50
N GLN A 191 12.08 -11.77 1.30
CA GLN A 191 10.81 -12.32 0.88
C GLN A 191 10.87 -13.85 0.95
N TYR A 192 9.86 -14.41 1.61
CA TYR A 192 9.66 -15.83 1.75
C TYR A 192 8.41 -16.26 1.00
N VAL A 193 8.47 -17.46 0.44
CA VAL A 193 7.29 -18.17 -0.08
C VAL A 193 7.10 -19.42 0.75
N ILE A 194 5.86 -19.63 1.20
CA ILE A 194 5.43 -20.82 1.90
C ILE A 194 4.46 -21.55 0.97
N ASP A 195 4.81 -22.79 0.61
CA ASP A 195 3.94 -23.61 -0.22
C ASP A 195 2.77 -24.20 0.58
N SER A 196 1.83 -24.88 -0.10
CA SER A 196 0.64 -25.44 0.54
C SER A 196 0.94 -26.58 1.53
N ALA A 197 2.16 -27.14 1.52
CA ALA A 197 2.63 -28.13 2.49
C ALA A 197 3.38 -27.49 3.67
N GLY A 198 3.57 -26.17 3.67
CA GLY A 198 4.30 -25.43 4.71
C GLY A 198 5.80 -25.35 4.49
N ASN A 199 6.31 -25.78 3.32
CA ASN A 199 7.74 -25.63 3.03
C ASN A 199 8.05 -24.15 2.77
N ARG A 200 9.01 -23.63 3.53
CA ARG A 200 9.48 -22.24 3.41
C ARG A 200 10.71 -22.16 2.52
N SER A 201 10.70 -21.26 1.55
CA SER A 201 11.87 -20.90 0.74
C SER A 201 12.10 -19.38 0.74
N VAL A 202 13.35 -18.97 0.60
CA VAL A 202 13.70 -17.56 0.36
C VAL A 202 13.60 -17.31 -1.14
N SER A 203 12.70 -16.42 -1.53
CA SER A 203 12.44 -16.11 -2.93
C SER A 203 13.12 -14.81 -3.38
N ASN A 204 13.42 -13.94 -2.42
CA ASN A 204 14.16 -12.68 -2.62
C ASN A 204 14.87 -12.30 -1.33
N GLY A 205 16.10 -11.84 -1.41
CA GLY A 205 16.70 -10.97 -0.41
C GLY A 205 17.19 -9.74 -1.14
N SER A 206 16.86 -8.54 -0.69
CA SER A 206 17.17 -7.31 -1.42
C SER A 206 17.56 -6.16 -0.50
N THR A 207 18.50 -5.34 -0.96
CA THR A 207 18.65 -3.96 -0.49
C THR A 207 18.02 -3.03 -1.53
N THR A 208 17.11 -2.19 -1.08
CA THR A 208 16.29 -1.32 -1.92
C THR A 208 16.58 0.13 -1.60
N GLN A 209 16.83 0.93 -2.63
CA GLN A 209 16.85 2.40 -2.55
C GLN A 209 15.52 2.92 -3.12
N GLU A 210 14.86 3.83 -2.43
CA GLU A 210 13.63 4.49 -2.88
C GLU A 210 13.75 6.00 -2.88
N GLU A 211 13.34 6.63 -3.98
CA GLU A 211 13.20 8.08 -4.14
C GLU A 211 11.74 8.46 -4.37
N ARG A 212 11.26 9.46 -3.64
CA ARG A 212 9.88 9.97 -3.66
C ARG A 212 9.92 11.47 -3.97
N GLN A 213 10.18 11.82 -5.23
CA GLN A 213 10.35 13.23 -5.64
C GLN A 213 9.15 14.11 -5.26
N TYR A 214 7.94 13.54 -5.28
CA TYR A 214 6.72 14.18 -4.80
C TYR A 214 6.83 14.78 -3.37
N TRP A 215 7.61 14.16 -2.48
CA TRP A 215 7.77 14.60 -1.09
C TRP A 215 9.02 15.48 -0.86
N ASP A 216 9.85 15.68 -1.89
CA ASP A 216 10.98 16.61 -1.79
C ASP A 216 10.52 18.06 -2.04
N ASN A 217 10.43 18.84 -0.97
CA ASN A 217 10.04 20.26 -1.04
C ASN A 217 11.04 21.15 -1.81
N ASN A 218 12.25 20.67 -2.11
CA ASN A 218 13.23 21.41 -2.91
C ASN A 218 13.00 21.24 -4.42
N LEU A 219 12.15 20.29 -4.83
CA LEU A 219 11.79 20.08 -6.22
C LEU A 219 10.46 20.77 -6.54
N PRO A 220 10.35 21.42 -7.71
CA PRO A 220 9.07 21.94 -8.16
C PRO A 220 8.15 20.81 -8.62
N GLU A 221 6.84 21.07 -8.61
CA GLU A 221 5.86 20.23 -9.32
C GLU A 221 6.18 20.23 -10.83
N SER A 222 6.09 19.06 -11.46
CA SER A 222 6.32 18.86 -12.90
C SER A 222 5.46 17.71 -13.40
N THR A 223 5.16 17.68 -14.71
CA THR A 223 4.52 16.51 -15.33
C THR A 223 5.39 15.26 -15.25
N GLU A 224 6.71 15.44 -15.15
CA GLU A 224 7.69 14.36 -15.00
C GLU A 224 7.92 13.93 -13.54
N THR A 225 7.23 14.54 -12.57
CA THR A 225 7.41 14.23 -11.15
C THR A 225 7.05 12.77 -10.89
N THR A 226 8.01 12.05 -10.31
CA THR A 226 7.79 10.68 -9.84
C THR A 226 7.36 10.66 -8.38
N TYR A 227 6.36 9.85 -8.06
CA TYR A 227 6.04 9.57 -6.65
C TYR A 227 6.72 8.32 -6.13
N TRP A 228 7.28 7.50 -7.00
CA TRP A 228 8.08 6.36 -6.62
C TRP A 228 9.13 6.04 -7.67
N LYS A 229 10.39 6.09 -7.27
CA LYS A 229 11.48 5.42 -7.95
C LYS A 229 12.08 4.40 -7.01
N THR A 230 12.44 3.24 -7.53
CA THR A 230 13.10 2.21 -6.74
C THR A 230 14.22 1.55 -7.51
N ILE A 231 15.29 1.18 -6.81
CA ILE A 231 16.28 0.20 -7.27
C ILE A 231 16.40 -0.88 -6.19
N ALA A 232 15.87 -2.07 -6.47
CA ALA A 232 16.06 -3.25 -5.65
C ALA A 232 17.27 -4.05 -6.17
N THR A 233 18.30 -4.20 -5.34
CA THR A 233 19.47 -5.05 -5.65
C THR A 233 19.36 -6.35 -4.87
N GLN A 234 19.20 -7.46 -5.60
CA GLN A 234 19.02 -8.78 -5.02
C GLN A 234 20.34 -9.33 -4.49
N SER A 235 20.31 -9.88 -3.29
CA SER A 235 21.39 -10.61 -2.62
C SER A 235 21.05 -12.09 -2.47
N GLU A 236 19.77 -12.46 -2.45
CA GLU A 236 19.30 -13.85 -2.34
C GLU A 236 18.16 -14.15 -3.33
N PRO A 237 18.03 -15.40 -3.81
CA PRO A 237 18.98 -16.51 -3.65
C PRO A 237 20.30 -16.29 -4.44
N PRO A 238 21.37 -17.05 -4.17
CA PRO A 238 22.67 -16.86 -4.83
C PRO A 238 22.60 -16.87 -6.37
N SER A 239 21.66 -17.62 -6.97
CA SER A 239 21.45 -17.66 -8.42
C SER A 239 20.95 -16.34 -9.01
N GLN A 240 20.37 -15.46 -8.18
CA GLN A 240 19.85 -14.15 -8.59
C GLN A 240 20.67 -12.98 -8.02
N ALA A 241 21.70 -13.27 -7.20
CA ALA A 241 22.50 -12.26 -6.55
C ALA A 241 23.15 -11.28 -7.56
N GLY A 242 23.03 -9.99 -7.28
CA GLY A 242 23.46 -8.88 -8.12
C GLY A 242 22.42 -8.42 -9.15
N THR A 243 21.30 -9.13 -9.32
CA THR A 243 20.19 -8.67 -10.16
C THR A 243 19.63 -7.37 -9.62
N LYS A 244 19.37 -6.40 -10.51
CA LYS A 244 18.79 -5.13 -10.12
C LYS A 244 17.53 -4.85 -10.89
N ASN A 245 16.47 -4.47 -10.18
CA ASN A 245 15.23 -4.02 -10.79
C ASN A 245 15.05 -2.55 -10.46
N MET A 246 14.89 -1.73 -11.49
CA MET A 246 14.63 -0.30 -11.38
C MET A 246 13.23 0.00 -11.87
N ARG A 247 12.48 0.81 -11.13
CA ARG A 247 11.11 1.16 -11.49
C ARG A 247 10.84 2.62 -11.23
N TRP A 248 10.11 3.26 -12.14
CA TRP A 248 9.71 4.65 -12.08
C TRP A 248 8.19 4.74 -12.22
N GLN A 249 7.56 5.45 -11.30
CA GLN A 249 6.12 5.75 -11.32
C GLN A 249 5.87 7.24 -11.15
N TYR A 250 4.98 7.73 -12.00
CA TYR A 250 4.72 9.15 -12.20
C TYR A 250 3.41 9.58 -11.53
N VAL A 251 3.37 10.82 -11.06
CA VAL A 251 2.13 11.44 -10.58
C VAL A 251 1.15 11.64 -11.76
N ARG A 252 1.67 11.95 -12.95
CA ARG A 252 0.91 12.09 -14.20
C ARG A 252 0.89 10.78 -15.00
N MET A 253 0.27 9.74 -14.43
CA MET A 253 0.09 8.45 -15.11
C MET A 253 -0.80 8.53 -16.37
N ASP A 254 -1.57 9.60 -16.51
CA ASP A 254 -2.32 9.93 -17.72
C ASP A 254 -1.41 10.32 -18.89
N LEU A 255 -0.19 10.80 -18.61
CA LEU A 255 0.80 11.20 -19.61
C LEU A 255 1.97 10.22 -19.74
N HIS A 256 2.30 9.51 -18.66
CA HIS A 256 3.47 8.63 -18.59
C HIS A 256 3.08 7.24 -18.08
N ASP A 257 3.43 6.21 -18.84
CA ASP A 257 3.35 4.85 -18.34
C ASP A 257 4.48 4.56 -17.32
N PRO A 258 4.24 3.71 -16.30
CA PRO A 258 5.30 3.22 -15.44
C PRO A 258 6.45 2.61 -16.25
N GLN A 259 7.69 2.97 -15.90
CA GLN A 259 8.88 2.47 -16.59
C GLN A 259 9.64 1.52 -15.68
N ASN A 260 10.02 0.37 -16.23
CA ASN A 260 10.72 -0.68 -15.48
C ASN A 260 11.93 -1.15 -16.27
N TRP A 261 13.03 -1.40 -15.55
CA TRP A 261 14.25 -1.98 -16.10
C TRP A 261 14.76 -3.10 -15.22
N SER A 262 15.38 -4.09 -15.86
CA SER A 262 16.07 -5.17 -15.16
C SER A 262 17.52 -5.27 -15.65
N TYR A 263 18.44 -5.42 -14.70
CA TYR A 263 19.84 -5.72 -14.91
C TYR A 263 20.13 -7.13 -14.41
N VAL A 264 20.68 -7.96 -15.29
CA VAL A 264 21.10 -9.33 -14.96
C VAL A 264 22.63 -9.43 -15.03
N PRO A 265 23.33 -9.74 -13.91
CA PRO A 265 24.80 -9.77 -13.85
C PRO A 265 25.43 -10.67 -14.89
N GLY A 266 24.87 -11.87 -15.10
CA GLY A 266 25.40 -12.85 -16.06
C GLY A 266 25.40 -12.34 -17.51
N GLN A 267 24.50 -11.42 -17.86
CA GLN A 267 24.41 -10.82 -19.19
C GLN A 267 25.06 -9.43 -19.26
N ARG A 268 25.32 -8.80 -18.10
CA ARG A 268 25.83 -7.42 -17.96
C ARG A 268 25.04 -6.41 -18.78
N ARG A 269 23.74 -6.63 -18.93
CA ARG A 269 22.84 -5.80 -19.76
C ARG A 269 21.67 -5.32 -18.93
N VAL A 270 21.32 -4.06 -19.16
CA VAL A 270 20.07 -3.46 -18.72
C VAL A 270 19.05 -3.60 -19.83
N ARG A 271 17.85 -4.05 -19.50
CA ARG A 271 16.73 -4.18 -20.44
C ARG A 271 15.50 -3.50 -19.86
N LEU A 272 14.66 -2.97 -20.74
CA LEU A 272 13.29 -2.61 -20.37
C LEU A 272 12.52 -3.88 -19.98
N ALA A 273 11.71 -3.77 -18.92
CA ALA A 273 10.88 -4.85 -18.38
C ALA A 273 9.38 -4.44 -18.39
N PRO A 274 8.79 -4.23 -19.58
CA PRO A 274 7.39 -3.76 -19.69
C PRO A 274 6.37 -4.75 -19.12
N GLU A 275 6.76 -6.01 -18.90
CA GLU A 275 5.93 -7.05 -18.28
C GLU A 275 5.68 -6.85 -16.79
N PHE A 276 6.38 -5.91 -16.12
CA PHE A 276 6.18 -5.61 -14.69
C PHE A 276 4.95 -4.73 -14.47
N THR A 277 3.77 -5.25 -14.83
CA THR A 277 2.51 -4.51 -14.77
C THR A 277 1.29 -5.44 -14.56
N TYR A 278 0.23 -4.90 -13.95
CA TYR A 278 -1.07 -5.54 -13.73
C TYR A 278 -0.97 -6.95 -13.12
N ASP A 279 -1.77 -7.89 -13.64
CA ASP A 279 -1.92 -9.29 -13.22
C ASP A 279 -0.79 -10.22 -13.68
N THR A 280 0.33 -9.67 -14.14
CA THR A 280 1.50 -10.50 -14.43
C THR A 280 2.03 -11.05 -13.11
N VAL A 281 2.09 -12.39 -13.00
CA VAL A 281 2.61 -13.04 -11.80
C VAL A 281 4.10 -12.70 -11.64
N SER A 282 4.46 -12.18 -10.48
CA SER A 282 5.85 -11.88 -10.15
C SER A 282 6.68 -13.15 -10.21
N THR A 283 7.71 -13.17 -11.05
CA THR A 283 8.64 -14.30 -11.17
C THR A 283 9.48 -14.50 -9.90
N THR A 284 9.58 -13.47 -9.07
CA THR A 284 10.33 -13.52 -7.81
C THR A 284 9.59 -14.31 -6.74
N SER A 285 8.27 -14.16 -6.60
CA SER A 285 7.49 -14.91 -5.59
C SER A 285 6.71 -16.08 -6.18
N GLY A 286 6.28 -15.98 -7.43
CA GLY A 286 5.33 -16.90 -8.05
C GLY A 286 3.92 -16.85 -7.45
N VAL A 287 3.61 -15.86 -6.61
CA VAL A 287 2.34 -15.76 -5.85
C VAL A 287 1.61 -14.45 -6.15
N LEU A 288 2.28 -13.30 -5.95
CA LEU A 288 1.67 -11.98 -6.12
C LEU A 288 1.64 -11.53 -7.59
N PHE A 289 0.65 -10.71 -7.94
CA PHE A 289 0.66 -9.92 -9.17
C PHE A 289 1.47 -8.64 -9.00
N PHE A 290 2.06 -8.12 -10.08
CA PHE A 290 2.88 -6.89 -9.99
C PHE A 290 2.09 -5.69 -9.45
N ASP A 291 0.80 -5.58 -9.75
CA ASP A 291 -0.05 -4.51 -9.21
C ASP A 291 -0.47 -4.71 -7.74
N GLU A 292 -0.08 -5.81 -7.09
CA GLU A 292 -0.35 -6.10 -5.66
C GLU A 292 0.84 -5.79 -4.76
N ILE A 293 1.96 -5.32 -5.32
CA ILE A 293 3.15 -4.94 -4.54
C ILE A 293 2.77 -3.83 -3.54
N ASN A 294 3.06 -4.05 -2.25
CA ASN A 294 2.65 -3.15 -1.15
C ASN A 294 1.13 -2.84 -1.13
N GLY A 295 0.31 -3.77 -1.60
CA GLY A 295 -1.16 -3.68 -1.58
C GLY A 295 -1.76 -3.11 -2.87
N PHE A 296 -1.13 -2.10 -3.49
CA PHE A 296 -1.49 -1.63 -4.82
C PHE A 296 -0.32 -0.87 -5.47
N ASP A 297 -0.02 -1.21 -6.71
CA ASP A 297 1.10 -0.65 -7.47
C ASP A 297 0.82 -0.58 -8.98
N GLY A 298 -0.46 -0.44 -9.33
CA GLY A 298 -0.97 -0.45 -10.70
C GLY A 298 -1.36 0.93 -11.23
N LYS A 299 -1.38 1.04 -12.56
CA LYS A 299 -2.05 2.16 -13.23
C LYS A 299 -3.56 2.02 -13.06
N MET A 300 -4.25 3.11 -12.68
CA MET A 300 -5.69 3.12 -12.43
C MET A 300 -6.52 3.29 -13.72
N ASP A 301 -6.20 2.52 -14.76
CA ASP A 301 -6.88 2.61 -16.06
C ASP A 301 -7.83 1.44 -16.34
N LYS A 302 -7.54 0.25 -15.81
CA LYS A 302 -8.37 -0.96 -16.02
C LYS A 302 -9.61 -1.07 -15.14
N TYR A 303 -9.63 -0.40 -14.01
CA TYR A 303 -10.71 -0.49 -13.02
C TYR A 303 -11.43 0.83 -12.85
N ASP A 304 -12.72 0.76 -12.57
CA ASP A 304 -13.52 1.88 -12.06
C ASP A 304 -13.50 1.82 -10.53
N PHE A 305 -12.99 2.87 -9.88
CA PHE A 305 -12.79 2.90 -8.43
C PHE A 305 -13.89 3.72 -7.75
N LYS A 306 -14.62 3.08 -6.85
CA LYS A 306 -15.71 3.67 -6.07
C LYS A 306 -15.36 3.74 -4.59
N LEU A 307 -15.57 4.91 -3.98
CA LEU A 307 -15.51 5.08 -2.55
C LEU A 307 -16.79 4.55 -1.89
N LEU A 308 -16.65 3.56 -1.02
CA LEU A 308 -17.77 2.97 -0.26
C LEU A 308 -17.97 3.64 1.10
N GLY A 309 -17.05 4.53 1.50
CA GLY A 309 -17.10 5.29 2.75
C GLY A 309 -16.19 4.72 3.84
N ARG A 310 -16.43 5.16 5.08
CA ARG A 310 -15.64 4.76 6.25
C ARG A 310 -16.24 3.54 6.94
N LYS A 311 -15.38 2.71 7.53
CA LYS A 311 -15.77 1.54 8.33
C LYS A 311 -14.78 1.31 9.47
N GLU A 312 -15.22 0.68 10.55
CA GLU A 312 -14.32 0.15 11.58
C GLU A 312 -14.00 -1.30 11.26
N VAL A 313 -12.71 -1.62 11.12
CA VAL A 313 -12.24 -2.94 10.68
C VAL A 313 -11.06 -3.38 11.54
N TYR A 314 -11.03 -4.66 11.91
CA TYR A 314 -9.86 -5.27 12.54
C TYR A 314 -8.76 -5.47 11.52
N VAL A 315 -7.59 -4.88 11.79
CA VAL A 315 -6.44 -4.86 10.88
C VAL A 315 -5.13 -5.06 11.66
N PRO A 316 -4.07 -5.60 11.03
CA PRO A 316 -2.77 -5.69 11.67
C PRO A 316 -2.16 -4.29 11.79
N TYR A 317 -2.12 -3.76 13.01
CA TYR A 317 -1.69 -2.39 13.29
C TYR A 317 -0.81 -2.35 14.54
N ASN A 318 0.08 -1.36 14.61
CA ASN A 318 1.11 -1.28 15.66
C ASN A 318 1.91 -2.58 15.77
N SER A 319 2.13 -3.22 14.63
CA SER A 319 2.51 -4.61 14.47
C SER A 319 3.96 -4.89 14.81
N TYR A 320 4.61 -4.14 15.72
CA TYR A 320 6.01 -4.36 16.11
C TYR A 320 6.34 -5.83 16.37
N ARG A 321 5.41 -6.59 16.96
CA ARG A 321 5.56 -8.04 17.15
C ARG A 321 5.82 -8.80 15.85
N ARG A 322 5.13 -8.48 14.77
CA ARG A 322 5.32 -9.09 13.45
C ARG A 322 6.72 -8.82 12.89
N PHE A 323 7.22 -7.61 13.14
CA PHE A 323 8.53 -7.16 12.69
C PHE A 323 9.66 -7.76 13.54
N LEU A 324 9.43 -7.90 14.86
CA LEU A 324 10.43 -8.36 15.84
C LEU A 324 10.51 -9.89 15.97
N THR A 325 9.43 -10.60 15.63
CA THR A 325 9.39 -12.07 15.72
C THR A 325 10.30 -12.69 14.67
N PRO A 326 11.22 -13.60 15.05
CA PRO A 326 12.02 -14.37 14.10
C PRO A 326 11.13 -15.10 13.08
N GLN A 327 11.52 -15.10 11.81
CA GLN A 327 10.66 -15.58 10.72
C GLN A 327 10.31 -17.08 10.83
N ASP A 328 11.19 -17.87 11.44
CA ASP A 328 10.95 -19.29 11.77
C ASP A 328 9.90 -19.51 12.86
N LYS A 329 9.63 -18.48 13.67
CA LYS A 329 8.57 -18.44 14.68
C LYS A 329 7.34 -17.64 14.24
N ALA A 330 7.43 -16.92 13.12
CA ALA A 330 6.30 -16.15 12.57
C ALA A 330 5.51 -16.95 11.53
N HIS A 331 6.15 -17.79 10.73
CA HIS A 331 5.49 -18.46 9.60
C HIS A 331 4.91 -19.81 10.03
N GLY A 332 3.59 -19.95 9.91
CA GLY A 332 2.90 -21.24 9.98
C GLY A 332 2.81 -21.92 8.62
N VAL A 333 2.07 -23.04 8.56
CA VAL A 333 1.88 -23.81 7.31
C VAL A 333 1.06 -23.02 6.29
N HIS A 334 0.00 -22.34 6.74
CA HIS A 334 -0.97 -21.69 5.86
C HIS A 334 -1.10 -20.18 6.04
N HIS A 335 -0.57 -19.66 7.15
CA HIS A 335 -0.69 -18.26 7.50
C HIS A 335 0.42 -17.83 8.46
N ILE A 336 0.59 -16.52 8.65
CA ILE A 336 1.38 -16.01 9.77
C ILE A 336 0.72 -16.45 11.07
N LEU A 337 1.54 -16.92 12.02
CA LEU A 337 1.06 -17.40 13.30
C LEU A 337 0.43 -16.25 14.11
N PRO A 338 -0.74 -16.44 14.73
CA PRO A 338 -1.40 -15.41 15.52
C PRO A 338 -0.50 -14.81 16.61
N GLU A 339 0.38 -15.62 17.20
CA GLU A 339 1.34 -15.21 18.22
C GLU A 339 2.33 -14.16 17.71
N ALA A 340 2.57 -14.08 16.40
CA ALA A 340 3.43 -13.08 15.78
C ALA A 340 2.67 -11.81 15.36
N GLN A 341 1.33 -11.81 15.43
CA GLN A 341 0.50 -10.71 14.97
C GLN A 341 -0.09 -9.91 16.14
N ARG A 342 -0.48 -8.67 15.83
CA ARG A 342 -1.24 -7.77 16.70
C ARG A 342 -2.38 -7.19 15.86
N TRP A 343 -3.61 -7.44 16.26
CA TRP A 343 -4.77 -6.88 15.60
C TRP A 343 -5.36 -5.74 16.44
N GLU A 344 -5.77 -4.67 15.78
CA GLU A 344 -6.46 -3.55 16.41
C GLU A 344 -7.68 -3.17 15.57
N LEU A 345 -8.67 -2.55 16.21
CA LEU A 345 -9.82 -1.99 15.49
C LEU A 345 -9.46 -0.58 15.05
N HIS A 346 -9.45 -0.33 13.75
CA HIS A 346 -9.18 1.01 13.19
C HIS A 346 -10.29 1.44 12.26
N ARG A 347 -10.45 2.76 12.11
CA ARG A 347 -11.27 3.32 11.05
C ARG A 347 -10.48 3.27 9.75
N VAL A 348 -11.15 2.85 8.69
CA VAL A 348 -10.59 2.74 7.35
C VAL A 348 -11.56 3.31 6.33
N TRP A 349 -11.04 3.84 5.24
CA TRP A 349 -11.78 4.05 4.01
C TRP A 349 -11.84 2.74 3.23
N VAL A 350 -13.01 2.43 2.68
CA VAL A 350 -13.21 1.25 1.84
C VAL A 350 -13.38 1.71 0.40
N VAL A 351 -12.51 1.22 -0.48
CA VAL A 351 -12.57 1.49 -1.92
C VAL A 351 -12.77 0.17 -2.66
N GLU A 352 -13.69 0.16 -3.62
CA GLU A 352 -13.93 -0.98 -4.50
C GLU A 352 -13.54 -0.61 -5.95
N GLY A 353 -12.65 -1.38 -6.55
CA GLY A 353 -12.34 -1.33 -7.97
C GLY A 353 -13.09 -2.41 -8.72
N THR A 354 -13.89 -2.05 -9.73
CA THR A 354 -14.56 -3.01 -10.64
C THR A 354 -13.89 -2.98 -12.01
N LEU A 355 -13.53 -4.15 -12.55
CA LEU A 355 -12.87 -4.24 -13.85
C LEU A 355 -13.78 -3.66 -14.95
N LYS A 356 -13.25 -2.73 -15.74
CA LYS A 356 -14.02 -2.08 -16.81
C LYS A 356 -14.42 -3.09 -17.90
N PRO A 357 -15.57 -2.89 -18.58
CA PRO A 357 -15.97 -3.75 -19.69
C PRO A 357 -14.90 -3.81 -20.79
N GLY A 358 -14.55 -5.02 -21.23
CA GLY A 358 -13.56 -5.25 -22.28
C GLY A 358 -12.10 -5.33 -21.81
N GLU A 359 -11.83 -4.91 -20.56
CA GLU A 359 -10.50 -5.05 -19.96
C GLU A 359 -10.20 -6.49 -19.53
N ARG A 360 -8.90 -6.81 -19.46
CA ARG A 360 -8.43 -8.13 -19.00
C ARG A 360 -7.64 -7.99 -17.71
N HIS A 361 -8.07 -8.78 -16.72
CA HIS A 361 -7.37 -9.01 -15.48
C HIS A 361 -7.82 -10.33 -14.84
N ALA A 362 -6.94 -10.99 -14.09
CA ALA A 362 -7.25 -12.16 -13.28
C ALA A 362 -8.28 -11.92 -12.16
N GLN A 363 -8.62 -10.66 -11.87
CA GLN A 363 -9.55 -10.25 -10.82
C GLN A 363 -10.64 -9.41 -11.45
N LEU A 364 -11.89 -9.74 -11.15
CA LEU A 364 -13.05 -8.97 -11.61
C LEU A 364 -13.27 -7.74 -10.70
N LYS A 365 -12.92 -7.88 -9.43
CA LYS A 365 -13.12 -6.86 -8.40
C LYS A 365 -11.93 -6.84 -7.44
N LYS A 366 -11.62 -5.65 -6.94
CA LYS A 366 -10.59 -5.38 -5.93
C LYS A 366 -11.23 -4.57 -4.81
N LYS A 367 -10.90 -4.87 -3.56
CA LYS A 367 -11.37 -4.12 -2.39
C LYS A 367 -10.21 -3.73 -1.50
N PHE A 368 -10.07 -2.44 -1.26
CA PHE A 368 -8.98 -1.85 -0.49
C PHE A 368 -9.51 -1.27 0.82
N TYR A 369 -8.73 -1.45 1.88
CA TYR A 369 -8.99 -0.91 3.20
C TYR A 369 -7.84 0.03 3.56
N LEU A 370 -8.10 1.33 3.40
CA LEU A 370 -7.11 2.38 3.54
C LEU A 370 -7.21 2.96 4.95
N ASP A 371 -6.11 3.02 5.67
CA ASP A 371 -6.05 3.62 6.99
C ASP A 371 -6.54 5.07 6.97
N GLU A 372 -7.41 5.43 7.90
CA GLU A 372 -7.97 6.78 7.94
C GLU A 372 -6.91 7.81 8.36
N ASP A 373 -5.96 7.42 9.23
CA ASP A 373 -4.96 8.34 9.80
C ASP A 373 -3.72 8.54 8.91
N SER A 374 -3.38 7.57 8.06
CA SER A 374 -2.14 7.55 7.28
C SER A 374 -2.30 7.31 5.78
N TRP A 375 -3.50 6.93 5.33
CA TRP A 375 -3.77 6.47 3.96
C TRP A 375 -3.01 5.19 3.54
N ALA A 376 -2.35 4.50 4.46
CA ALA A 376 -1.73 3.20 4.16
C ALA A 376 -2.77 2.14 3.78
N ILE A 377 -2.46 1.25 2.83
CA ILE A 377 -3.29 0.08 2.55
C ILE A 377 -3.05 -0.95 3.66
N LEU A 378 -4.05 -1.13 4.53
CA LEU A 378 -3.98 -2.05 5.67
C LEU A 378 -4.42 -3.46 5.29
N ALA A 379 -5.34 -3.56 4.33
CA ALA A 379 -5.76 -4.82 3.75
C ALA A 379 -6.22 -4.62 2.31
N TYR A 380 -6.08 -5.69 1.53
CA TYR A 380 -6.62 -5.78 0.19
C TYR A 380 -7.21 -7.17 -0.06
N VAL A 381 -8.34 -7.22 -0.76
CA VAL A 381 -8.99 -8.46 -1.19
C VAL A 381 -9.26 -8.39 -2.69
N GLY A 382 -8.70 -9.35 -3.43
CA GLY A 382 -9.00 -9.56 -4.84
C GLY A 382 -10.08 -10.64 -5.01
N PHE A 383 -10.99 -10.44 -5.95
CA PHE A 383 -12.06 -11.38 -6.27
C PHE A 383 -11.93 -11.88 -7.70
N ASP A 384 -12.12 -13.18 -7.91
CA ASP A 384 -12.12 -13.80 -9.23
C ASP A 384 -13.41 -13.50 -10.02
N HIS A 385 -13.52 -14.08 -11.22
CA HIS A 385 -14.68 -13.91 -12.11
C HIS A 385 -15.94 -14.66 -11.62
N GLN A 386 -15.85 -15.39 -10.52
CA GLN A 386 -16.97 -16.02 -9.81
C GLN A 386 -17.35 -15.23 -8.55
N ASP A 387 -16.82 -14.02 -8.38
CA ASP A 387 -16.99 -13.15 -7.21
C ASP A 387 -16.51 -13.80 -5.90
N LYS A 388 -15.51 -14.68 -5.97
CA LYS A 388 -14.89 -15.33 -4.81
C LYS A 388 -13.53 -14.69 -4.49
N PRO A 389 -13.21 -14.44 -3.20
CA PRO A 389 -11.88 -14.01 -2.82
C PRO A 389 -10.79 -14.99 -3.30
N ASN A 390 -9.83 -14.49 -4.09
CA ASN A 390 -8.71 -15.28 -4.62
C ASN A 390 -7.34 -14.77 -4.14
N ARG A 391 -7.27 -13.53 -3.67
CA ARG A 391 -6.09 -12.88 -3.12
C ARG A 391 -6.46 -12.15 -1.85
N TYR A 392 -5.63 -12.29 -0.83
CA TYR A 392 -5.77 -11.53 0.41
C TYR A 392 -4.41 -10.99 0.82
N TYR A 393 -4.33 -9.68 0.99
CA TYR A 393 -3.16 -8.98 1.48
C TYR A 393 -3.46 -8.41 2.86
N GLU A 394 -2.54 -8.62 3.77
CA GLU A 394 -2.41 -7.96 5.06
C GLU A 394 -1.20 -7.03 5.00
N GLY A 395 -1.38 -5.78 5.39
CA GLY A 395 -0.30 -4.79 5.49
C GLY A 395 -0.01 -4.45 6.94
N PRO A 396 0.79 -5.25 7.68
CA PRO A 396 1.19 -4.93 9.04
C PRO A 396 1.90 -3.58 9.11
N THR A 397 1.39 -2.69 9.94
CA THR A 397 1.93 -1.32 10.06
C THR A 397 2.53 -1.07 11.43
N PHE A 398 3.55 -0.22 11.51
CA PHE A 398 4.04 0.31 12.78
C PHE A 398 4.59 1.72 12.60
N PRO A 399 4.56 2.58 13.63
CA PRO A 399 5.17 3.89 13.55
C PRO A 399 6.70 3.79 13.69
N ALA A 400 7.44 4.22 12.67
CA ALA A 400 8.85 4.53 12.76
C ALA A 400 9.01 5.91 13.41
N TYR A 401 8.95 5.91 14.74
CA TYR A 401 8.90 7.10 15.58
C TYR A 401 10.18 7.96 15.53
N ASP A 402 11.25 7.46 14.94
CA ASP A 402 12.53 8.15 14.78
C ASP A 402 12.54 9.08 13.56
N VAL A 403 11.67 8.80 12.57
CA VAL A 403 11.51 9.61 11.36
C VAL A 403 10.10 10.15 11.18
N SER A 404 9.21 9.95 12.17
CA SER A 404 7.79 10.35 12.11
C SER A 404 7.10 9.84 10.84
N ALA A 405 7.09 8.53 10.63
CA ALA A 405 6.39 7.92 9.50
C ALA A 405 5.72 6.60 9.92
N LEU A 406 4.58 6.28 9.30
CA LEU A 406 3.98 4.95 9.43
C LEU A 406 4.60 4.00 8.41
N ARG A 407 5.26 2.95 8.88
CA ARG A 407 5.88 1.93 8.04
C ARG A 407 4.87 0.90 7.61
N THR A 408 4.87 0.65 6.31
CA THR A 408 4.04 -0.31 5.55
C THR A 408 4.84 -0.88 4.38
N ASN A 409 5.69 -0.04 3.76
CA ASN A 409 6.62 -0.48 2.74
C ASN A 409 7.61 -1.48 3.31
N GLY A 410 7.89 -2.51 2.52
CA GLY A 410 8.93 -3.48 2.86
C GLY A 410 8.41 -4.71 3.59
N ILE A 411 7.18 -4.69 4.14
CA ILE A 411 6.63 -5.76 4.97
C ILE A 411 5.14 -5.94 4.71
N TYR A 412 4.78 -7.14 4.25
CA TYR A 412 3.40 -7.52 3.99
C TYR A 412 3.25 -9.04 3.96
N ASP A 413 2.03 -9.51 4.11
CA ASP A 413 1.66 -10.91 3.99
C ASP A 413 0.57 -11.04 2.91
N LEU A 414 0.83 -11.81 1.85
CA LEU A 414 -0.10 -11.99 0.73
C LEU A 414 -0.38 -13.47 0.51
N TYR A 415 -1.66 -13.82 0.64
CA TYR A 415 -2.20 -15.16 0.53
C TYR A 415 -2.86 -15.37 -0.83
N ASP A 416 -2.43 -16.43 -1.52
CA ASP A 416 -3.14 -16.98 -2.67
C ASP A 416 -4.21 -17.94 -2.15
N LEU A 417 -5.44 -17.44 -2.06
CA LEU A 417 -6.57 -18.21 -1.56
C LEU A 417 -7.02 -19.32 -2.53
N SER A 418 -6.53 -19.34 -3.76
CA SER A 418 -6.83 -20.41 -4.71
C SER A 418 -5.87 -21.59 -4.58
N THR A 419 -4.60 -21.32 -4.26
CA THR A 419 -3.57 -22.37 -4.15
C THR A 419 -3.19 -22.74 -2.72
N GLY A 420 -3.56 -21.92 -1.73
CA GLY A 420 -3.17 -22.11 -0.32
C GLY A 420 -1.71 -21.75 -0.02
N LYS A 421 -1.00 -21.17 -1.00
CA LYS A 421 0.35 -20.62 -0.82
C LYS A 421 0.27 -19.21 -0.28
N PHE A 422 1.33 -18.75 0.38
CA PHE A 422 1.47 -17.34 0.69
C PHE A 422 2.90 -16.86 0.54
N THR A 423 3.05 -15.58 0.23
CA THR A 423 4.33 -14.88 0.23
C THR A 423 4.31 -13.85 1.33
N THR A 424 5.46 -13.64 1.94
CA THR A 424 5.61 -12.62 2.98
C THR A 424 6.94 -11.91 2.84
N GLN A 425 6.91 -10.60 3.03
CA GLN A 425 8.10 -9.76 3.05
C GLN A 425 8.37 -9.34 4.49
N ALA A 426 9.62 -9.47 4.95
CA ALA A 426 9.99 -9.20 6.34
C ALA A 426 11.40 -8.63 6.48
N VAL A 427 11.71 -8.07 7.66
CA VAL A 427 13.06 -7.57 7.97
C VAL A 427 14.04 -8.75 7.92
N PRO A 428 15.23 -8.62 7.29
CA PRO A 428 16.21 -9.69 7.24
C PRO A 428 16.68 -10.06 8.65
N GLY A 429 16.36 -11.30 9.07
CA GLY A 429 16.54 -11.78 10.44
C GLY A 429 17.95 -11.55 10.96
N GLY A 430 18.07 -10.74 12.03
CA GLY A 430 19.33 -10.47 12.74
C GLY A 430 20.35 -9.59 12.00
N ARG A 431 20.24 -9.42 10.68
CA ARG A 431 21.19 -8.67 9.82
C ARG A 431 20.66 -7.34 9.33
N GLY A 432 19.35 -7.11 9.41
CA GLY A 432 18.78 -5.92 8.80
C GLY A 432 19.10 -4.62 9.50
N ILE A 433 19.23 -3.57 8.67
CA ILE A 433 19.37 -2.18 9.07
C ILE A 433 17.99 -1.51 9.20
N GLY A 434 16.95 -2.12 8.63
CA GLY A 434 15.63 -1.53 8.56
C GLY A 434 15.60 -0.42 7.53
N HIS A 435 14.81 0.63 7.78
CA HIS A 435 14.73 1.80 6.91
C HIS A 435 15.68 2.89 7.41
N LEU A 436 16.55 3.36 6.53
CA LEU A 436 17.45 4.49 6.76
C LEU A 436 17.12 5.62 5.79
N VAL A 437 17.05 6.85 6.30
CA VAL A 437 16.85 8.05 5.48
C VAL A 437 18.20 8.54 4.96
N HIS A 438 18.21 9.07 3.74
CA HIS A 438 19.41 9.59 3.08
C HIS A 438 19.22 11.02 2.57
N GLU A 439 20.34 11.66 2.27
CA GLU A 439 20.37 12.81 1.37
C GLU A 439 20.03 12.37 -0.07
N PRO A 440 19.56 13.30 -0.93
CA PRO A 440 19.23 13.01 -2.32
C PRO A 440 20.38 12.31 -3.06
N TRP A 441 20.08 11.23 -3.79
CA TRP A 441 21.07 10.60 -4.66
C TRP A 441 21.31 11.44 -5.92
N SER A 442 22.46 11.23 -6.56
CA SER A 442 22.74 11.85 -7.86
C SER A 442 21.73 11.38 -8.91
N ALA A 443 21.33 12.28 -9.81
CA ALA A 443 20.37 11.99 -10.89
C ALA A 443 20.77 10.76 -11.74
N ASN A 444 22.07 10.49 -11.89
CA ASN A 444 22.58 9.34 -12.63
C ASN A 444 22.25 7.99 -11.94
N THR A 445 21.95 7.98 -10.64
CA THR A 445 21.65 6.77 -9.86
C THR A 445 20.48 5.99 -10.46
N TYR A 446 19.41 6.69 -10.80
CA TYR A 446 18.19 6.11 -11.36
C TYR A 446 18.19 6.06 -12.89
N SER A 447 19.34 6.02 -13.54
CA SER A 447 19.42 5.89 -15.01
C SER A 447 19.78 4.46 -15.46
N PRO A 448 19.45 4.05 -16.69
CA PRO A 448 19.91 2.77 -17.24
C PRO A 448 21.43 2.61 -17.17
N THR A 449 22.18 3.70 -17.43
CA THR A 449 23.63 3.72 -17.32
C THR A 449 24.10 3.53 -15.87
N GLY A 450 23.45 4.19 -14.92
CA GLY A 450 23.72 4.05 -13.48
C GLY A 450 23.48 2.64 -12.96
N LEU A 451 22.44 1.97 -13.47
CA LEU A 451 22.11 0.60 -13.12
C LEU A 451 23.23 -0.38 -13.54
N ALA A 452 23.80 -0.19 -14.74
CA ALA A 452 24.89 -1.01 -15.27
C ALA A 452 26.25 -0.73 -14.58
N GLY A 453 26.53 0.53 -14.25
CA GLY A 453 27.83 0.98 -13.72
C GLY A 453 28.12 0.55 -12.28
N ARG A 454 27.10 0.15 -11.52
CA ARG A 454 27.22 -0.30 -10.12
C ARG A 454 27.29 -1.83 -10.00
N GLY A 455 28.07 -2.50 -10.85
CA GLY A 455 28.32 -3.95 -10.68
C GLY A 455 28.90 -4.23 -9.29
N VAL A 456 28.49 -5.34 -8.65
CA VAL A 456 29.14 -5.83 -7.43
C VAL A 456 30.62 -6.03 -7.78
N ARG A 457 31.50 -5.26 -7.14
CA ARG A 457 32.95 -5.50 -7.19
C ARG A 457 33.32 -6.51 -6.13
#